data_AF-A0A0P9NYN7-F1
#
_entry.id   AF-A0A0P9NYN7-F1
#
_cell.length_a   1.000
_cell.length_b   1.000
_cell.length_c   1.000
_cell.angle_alpha   90.00
_cell.angle_beta   90.00
_cell.angle_gamma   90.00
#
_symmetry.space_group_name_H-M   'P 1'
#
loop_
_entity.id
_entity.type
_entity.pdbx_description
1 polymer ?
#
loop_
_entity_poly.entity_id
_entity_poly.type
_entity_poly.pdbx_seq_one_letter_code
_entity_poly.pdbx_strand_id
1 'polypeptide(L)'
;MLILLSGIYDIGYDGNGIVLAQNSLAAVVGDWGRIFISVALALFVFTSILYNYYLGENSLRFLFGEKIQTIIIYRIAVLVLIMWGAVVDLKDVLAFADITMTMLAFVNLIALAMLFKVVKRILNDYDAQRRAGVKTPVFDSSQFPDLDLDRNAWPANPTRQSTQDAEAAAKPVPEAR
;
A
#
# COMPACT_ATOMS: atom_id res chain seq x y z
N MET A 1 -1.75 13.68 -20.19
CA MET A 1 -1.64 14.78 -21.18
C MET A 1 -1.32 14.32 -22.60
N LEU A 2 -0.57 13.22 -22.79
CA LEU A 2 -0.19 12.72 -24.13
C LEU A 2 -1.37 12.43 -25.08
N ILE A 3 -2.47 11.86 -24.56
CA ILE A 3 -3.68 11.50 -25.35
C ILE A 3 -4.42 12.76 -25.87
N LEU A 4 -4.37 13.87 -25.13
CA LEU A 4 -4.99 15.13 -25.53
C LEU A 4 -4.14 15.91 -26.55
N LEU A 5 -2.83 15.66 -26.57
CA LEU A 5 -1.85 16.33 -27.44
C LEU A 5 -1.70 15.65 -28.81
N SER A 6 -2.12 14.40 -28.97
CA SER A 6 -1.98 13.65 -30.22
C SER A 6 -2.99 14.05 -31.30
N GLY A 7 -4.07 14.74 -30.94
CA GLY A 7 -5.12 15.16 -31.87
C GLY A 7 -5.98 14.02 -32.45
N ILE A 8 -5.78 12.78 -31.98
CA ILE A 8 -6.51 11.57 -32.44
C ILE A 8 -7.76 11.30 -31.59
N TYR A 9 -7.94 12.06 -30.49
CA TYR A 9 -9.14 11.96 -29.68
C TYR A 9 -10.28 12.75 -30.33
N ASP A 10 -11.24 12.03 -30.91
CA ASP A 10 -12.50 12.60 -31.36
C ASP A 10 -13.54 12.56 -30.22
N ILE A 11 -14.34 13.62 -30.09
CA ILE A 11 -15.36 13.72 -29.03
C ILE A 11 -16.43 12.65 -29.25
N GLY A 12 -16.37 11.55 -28.48
CA GLY A 12 -17.27 10.40 -28.61
C GLY A 12 -16.61 9.08 -29.04
N TYR A 13 -15.27 9.00 -29.03
CA TYR A 13 -14.56 7.76 -29.33
C TYR A 13 -14.91 6.61 -28.35
N ASP A 14 -15.65 5.60 -28.84
CA ASP A 14 -16.04 4.36 -28.11
C ASP A 14 -15.05 3.19 -28.33
N GLY A 15 -13.83 3.50 -28.77
CA GLY A 15 -12.78 2.51 -29.02
C GLY A 15 -11.93 2.18 -27.79
N ASN A 16 -11.20 1.05 -27.87
CA ASN A 16 -10.34 0.56 -26.79
C ASN A 16 -9.25 1.59 -26.41
N GLY A 17 -9.29 2.09 -25.16
CA GLY A 17 -8.42 3.16 -24.66
C GLY A 17 -6.92 2.85 -24.72
N ILE A 18 -6.55 1.57 -24.67
CA ILE A 18 -5.17 1.11 -24.83
C ILE A 18 -4.67 1.37 -26.25
N VAL A 19 -5.50 1.05 -27.26
CA VAL A 19 -5.19 1.28 -28.68
C VAL A 19 -5.10 2.77 -28.97
N LEU A 20 -5.95 3.57 -28.34
CA LEU A 20 -5.89 5.03 -28.45
C LEU A 20 -4.59 5.60 -27.88
N ALA A 21 -4.11 5.08 -26.74
CA ALA A 21 -2.84 5.49 -26.15
C ALA A 21 -1.64 5.10 -27.04
N GLN A 22 -1.66 3.89 -27.62
CA GLN A 22 -0.62 3.42 -28.55
C GLN A 22 -0.58 4.26 -29.83
N ASN A 23 -1.74 4.54 -30.44
CA ASN A 23 -1.84 5.37 -31.63
C ASN A 23 -1.45 6.84 -31.34
N SER A 24 -1.83 7.36 -30.17
CA SER A 24 -1.49 8.71 -29.74
C SER A 24 0.02 8.90 -29.58
N LEU A 25 0.74 7.92 -29.04
CA LEU A 25 2.20 8.01 -28.97
C LEU A 25 2.83 7.84 -30.36
N ALA A 26 2.33 6.91 -31.18
CA ALA A 26 2.85 6.72 -32.53
C ALA A 26 2.78 8.01 -33.36
N ALA A 27 1.72 8.80 -33.22
CA ALA A 27 1.59 10.09 -33.90
C ALA A 27 2.60 11.15 -33.41
N VAL A 28 3.09 11.06 -32.17
CA VAL A 28 4.01 12.06 -31.58
C VAL A 28 5.48 11.65 -31.73
N VAL A 29 5.79 10.35 -31.65
CA VAL A 29 7.16 9.82 -31.55
C VAL A 29 7.58 9.01 -32.79
N GLY A 30 6.62 8.65 -33.65
CA GLY A 30 6.80 7.76 -34.80
C GLY A 30 6.52 6.29 -34.47
N ASP A 31 6.46 5.44 -35.50
CA ASP A 31 5.99 4.04 -35.37
C ASP A 31 6.84 3.15 -34.45
N TRP A 32 8.12 3.46 -34.25
CA TRP A 32 8.99 2.75 -33.31
C TRP A 32 8.53 2.88 -31.85
N GLY A 33 7.79 3.96 -31.53
CA GLY A 33 7.22 4.20 -30.21
C GLY A 33 6.19 3.14 -29.78
N ARG A 34 5.50 2.49 -30.75
CA ARG A 34 4.53 1.42 -30.45
C ARG A 34 5.21 0.20 -29.82
N ILE A 35 6.34 -0.22 -30.39
CA ILE A 35 7.10 -1.39 -29.90
C ILE A 35 7.70 -1.07 -28.54
N PHE A 36 8.31 0.12 -28.38
CA PHE A 36 8.89 0.55 -27.13
C PHE A 36 7.87 0.58 -25.99
N ILE A 37 6.69 1.20 -26.18
CA ILE A 37 5.63 1.18 -25.17
C ILE A 37 5.19 -0.25 -24.86
N SER A 38 4.99 -1.09 -25.88
CA SER A 38 4.47 -2.44 -25.66
C SER A 38 5.40 -3.24 -24.74
N VAL A 39 6.71 -3.14 -24.93
CA VAL A 39 7.72 -3.75 -24.05
C VAL A 39 7.70 -3.11 -22.66
N ALA A 40 7.67 -1.78 -22.57
CA ALA A 40 7.64 -1.07 -21.29
C ALA A 40 6.38 -1.41 -20.47
N LEU A 41 5.21 -1.48 -21.12
CA LEU A 41 3.95 -1.89 -20.49
C LEU A 41 3.99 -3.35 -20.07
N ALA A 42 4.54 -4.25 -20.88
CA ALA A 42 4.67 -5.66 -20.51
C ALA A 42 5.52 -5.81 -19.23
N LEU A 43 6.66 -5.13 -19.15
CA LEU A 43 7.51 -5.11 -17.95
C LEU A 43 6.79 -4.47 -16.76
N PHE A 44 6.10 -3.34 -16.97
CA PHE A 44 5.37 -2.64 -15.93
C PHE A 44 4.23 -3.50 -15.35
N VAL A 45 3.43 -4.13 -16.19
CA VAL A 45 2.35 -5.04 -15.79
C VAL A 45 2.92 -6.25 -15.06
N PHE A 46 4.02 -6.84 -15.56
CA PHE A 46 4.69 -7.95 -14.90
C PHE A 46 5.16 -7.60 -13.48
N THR A 47 5.87 -6.48 -13.30
CA THR A 47 6.32 -6.03 -11.98
C THR A 47 5.12 -5.70 -11.08
N SER A 48 4.07 -5.10 -11.62
CA SER A 48 2.86 -4.77 -10.87
C SER A 48 2.15 -6.02 -10.35
N ILE A 49 2.04 -7.07 -11.16
CA ILE A 49 1.46 -8.35 -10.74
C ILE A 49 2.29 -8.99 -9.62
N LEU A 50 3.62 -9.02 -9.76
CA LEU A 50 4.50 -9.57 -8.73
C LEU A 50 4.41 -8.81 -7.40
N TYR A 51 4.34 -7.48 -7.46
CA TYR A 51 4.17 -6.64 -6.29
C TYR A 51 2.85 -6.92 -5.57
N ASN A 52 1.73 -6.97 -6.32
CA ASN A 52 0.41 -7.27 -5.74
C ASN A 52 0.33 -8.70 -5.20
N TYR A 53 0.95 -9.66 -5.88
CA TYR A 53 1.08 -11.04 -5.41
C TYR A 53 1.78 -11.08 -4.05
N TYR A 54 2.94 -10.42 -3.92
CA TYR A 54 3.71 -10.37 -2.68
C TYR A 54 2.93 -9.70 -1.55
N LEU A 55 2.28 -8.57 -1.83
CA LEU A 55 1.47 -7.86 -0.85
C LEU A 55 0.33 -8.75 -0.33
N GLY A 56 -0.39 -9.41 -1.23
CA GLY A 56 -1.48 -10.31 -0.85
C GLY A 56 -1.01 -11.55 -0.11
N GLU A 57 0.13 -12.17 -0.50
CA GLU A 57 0.70 -13.30 0.24
C GLU A 57 1.09 -12.87 1.67
N ASN A 58 1.69 -11.69 1.83
CA ASN A 58 2.10 -11.19 3.13
C ASN A 58 0.90 -10.87 4.03
N SER A 59 -0.14 -10.21 3.48
CA SER A 59 -1.39 -9.97 4.21
C SER A 59 -2.11 -11.27 4.59
N LEU A 60 -2.08 -12.28 3.72
CA LEU A 60 -2.69 -13.58 3.98
C LEU A 60 -1.94 -14.35 5.08
N ARG A 61 -0.61 -14.31 5.07
CA ARG A 61 0.24 -14.88 6.13
C ARG A 61 -0.01 -14.22 7.48
N PHE A 62 -0.22 -12.90 7.50
CA PHE A 62 -0.56 -12.17 8.72
C PHE A 62 -1.93 -12.59 9.28
N LEU A 63 -2.94 -12.77 8.43
CA LEU A 63 -4.31 -13.10 8.85
C LEU A 63 -4.51 -14.58 9.23
N PHE A 64 -3.94 -15.51 8.46
CA PHE A 64 -4.19 -16.95 8.60
C PHE A 64 -2.98 -17.75 9.11
N GLY A 65 -1.86 -17.07 9.38
CA GLY A 65 -0.59 -17.69 9.76
C GLY A 65 0.15 -18.32 8.57
N GLU A 66 1.26 -18.98 8.85
CA GLU A 66 2.13 -19.61 7.84
C GLU A 66 1.65 -21.00 7.38
N LYS A 67 0.34 -21.15 7.15
CA LYS A 67 -0.22 -22.42 6.67
C LYS A 67 0.13 -22.61 5.20
N ILE A 68 0.94 -23.64 4.92
CA ILE A 68 1.37 -24.02 3.55
C ILE A 68 0.18 -24.16 2.60
N GLN A 69 -0.92 -24.77 3.06
CA GLN A 69 -2.13 -24.96 2.25
C GLN A 69 -2.76 -23.63 1.80
N THR A 70 -2.86 -22.64 2.69
CA THR A 70 -3.43 -21.33 2.39
C THR A 70 -2.61 -20.57 1.35
N ILE A 71 -1.28 -20.66 1.45
CA ILE A 71 -0.35 -20.03 0.48
C ILE A 71 -0.45 -20.72 -0.90
N ILE A 72 -0.53 -22.04 -0.94
CA ILE A 72 -0.68 -22.79 -2.21
C ILE A 72 -2.01 -22.46 -2.89
N ILE A 73 -3.11 -22.43 -2.14
CA ILE A 73 -4.43 -22.07 -2.68
C ILE A 73 -4.41 -20.66 -3.27
N TYR A 74 -3.80 -19.70 -2.55
CA TYR A 74 -3.66 -18.33 -3.04
C TYR A 74 -2.83 -18.25 -4.33
N ARG A 75 -1.69 -18.97 -4.41
CA ARG A 75 -0.88 -19.04 -5.63
C ARG A 75 -1.67 -19.55 -6.83
N ILE A 76 -2.42 -20.64 -6.64
CA ILE A 76 -3.25 -21.22 -7.70
C ILE A 76 -4.33 -20.22 -8.12
N ALA A 77 -4.99 -19.56 -7.16
CA ALA A 77 -6.03 -18.57 -7.44
C ALA A 77 -5.47 -17.37 -8.25
N VAL A 78 -4.31 -16.84 -7.89
CA VAL A 78 -3.66 -15.75 -8.63
C VAL A 78 -3.32 -16.16 -10.05
N LEU A 79 -2.76 -17.36 -10.25
CA LEU A 79 -2.44 -17.87 -11.59
C LEU A 79 -3.71 -18.03 -12.46
N VAL A 80 -4.79 -18.55 -11.87
CA VAL A 80 -6.09 -18.67 -12.56
C VAL A 80 -6.64 -17.29 -12.93
N LEU A 81 -6.57 -16.30 -12.04
CA LEU A 81 -7.02 -14.93 -12.32
C LEU A 81 -6.19 -14.25 -13.41
N ILE A 82 -4.86 -14.46 -13.44
CA ILE A 82 -4.00 -13.95 -14.51
C ILE A 82 -4.37 -14.58 -15.85
N MET A 83 -4.57 -15.90 -15.89
CA MET A 83 -4.98 -16.59 -17.11
C MET A 83 -6.36 -16.16 -17.59
N TRP A 84 -7.31 -16.02 -16.66
CA TRP A 84 -8.66 -15.53 -16.96
C TRP A 84 -8.65 -14.09 -17.49
N GLY A 85 -7.90 -13.20 -16.84
CA GLY A 85 -7.77 -11.80 -17.26
C GLY A 85 -7.08 -11.61 -18.62
N ALA A 86 -6.31 -12.60 -19.08
CA ALA A 86 -5.71 -12.58 -20.41
C ALA A 86 -6.69 -12.96 -21.54
N VAL A 87 -7.81 -13.61 -21.21
CA VAL A 87 -8.80 -14.12 -22.19
C VAL A 87 -10.09 -13.28 -22.22
N VAL A 88 -10.42 -12.62 -21.11
CA VAL A 88 -11.63 -11.79 -20.96
C VAL A 88 -11.45 -10.40 -21.56
N ASP A 89 -12.57 -9.80 -22.00
CA ASP A 89 -12.59 -8.44 -22.51
C ASP A 89 -12.19 -7.40 -21.45
N LEU A 90 -11.51 -6.34 -21.91
CA LEU A 90 -11.03 -5.27 -21.04
C LEU A 90 -12.15 -4.63 -20.21
N LYS A 91 -13.34 -4.44 -20.79
CA LYS A 91 -14.50 -3.85 -20.10
C LYS A 91 -14.91 -4.67 -18.88
N ASP A 92 -14.92 -5.99 -19.00
CA ASP A 92 -15.30 -6.90 -17.92
C ASP A 92 -14.22 -6.98 -16.85
N VAL A 93 -12.94 -7.01 -17.24
CA VAL A 93 -11.81 -6.98 -16.28
C VAL A 93 -11.83 -5.69 -15.46
N LEU A 94 -12.09 -4.55 -16.10
CA LEU A 94 -12.20 -3.27 -15.41
C LEU A 94 -13.41 -3.24 -14.48
N ALA A 95 -14.58 -3.73 -14.91
CA ALA A 95 -15.76 -3.83 -14.05
C ALA A 95 -15.51 -4.73 -12.82
N PHE A 96 -14.81 -5.86 -13.01
CA PHE A 96 -14.41 -6.74 -11.91
C PHE A 96 -13.43 -6.04 -10.95
N ALA A 97 -12.47 -5.29 -11.48
CA ALA A 97 -11.54 -4.49 -10.69
C ALA A 97 -12.27 -3.42 -9.87
N ASP A 98 -13.24 -2.72 -10.45
CA ASP A 98 -14.04 -1.69 -9.78
C ASP A 98 -14.85 -2.27 -8.62
N ILE A 99 -15.47 -3.44 -8.80
CA ILE A 99 -16.21 -4.14 -7.74
C ILE A 99 -15.25 -4.54 -6.59
N THR A 100 -14.10 -5.11 -6.93
CA THR A 100 -13.12 -5.55 -5.94
C THR A 100 -12.53 -4.37 -5.17
N MET A 101 -12.23 -3.26 -5.86
CA MET A 101 -11.74 -2.03 -5.24
C MET A 101 -12.80 -1.40 -4.33
N THR A 102 -14.07 -1.44 -4.74
CA THR A 102 -15.19 -0.96 -3.91
C THR A 102 -15.33 -1.80 -2.64
N MET A 103 -15.22 -3.13 -2.74
CA MET A 103 -15.24 -4.02 -1.59
C MET A 103 -14.09 -3.72 -0.61
N LEU A 104 -12.87 -3.57 -1.13
CA LEU A 104 -11.69 -3.22 -0.32
C LEU A 104 -11.88 -1.87 0.39
N ALA A 105 -12.37 -0.86 -0.34
CA ALA A 105 -12.65 0.46 0.22
C ALA A 105 -13.72 0.37 1.32
N PHE A 106 -14.77 -0.42 1.11
CA PHE A 106 -15.85 -0.59 2.09
C PHE A 106 -15.36 -1.23 3.39
N VAL A 107 -14.57 -2.30 3.30
CA VAL A 107 -13.98 -2.96 4.48
C VAL A 107 -13.07 -1.98 5.24
N ASN A 108 -12.20 -1.25 4.53
CA ASN A 108 -11.32 -0.27 5.15
C ASN A 108 -12.09 0.88 5.79
N LEU A 109 -13.18 1.35 5.16
CA LEU A 109 -14.02 2.40 5.71
C LEU A 109 -14.68 1.97 7.03
N ILE A 110 -15.18 0.73 7.10
CA ILE A 110 -15.76 0.19 8.33
C ILE A 110 -14.69 0.09 9.43
N ALA A 111 -13.51 -0.42 9.10
CA ALA A 111 -12.40 -0.51 10.05
C ALA A 111 -12.00 0.87 10.59
N LEU A 112 -11.88 1.88 9.72
CA LEU A 112 -11.61 3.26 10.11
C LEU A 112 -12.72 3.85 10.97
N ALA A 113 -13.98 3.57 10.65
CA ALA A 113 -15.12 4.03 11.45
C ALA A 113 -15.11 3.44 12.86
N MET A 114 -14.76 2.15 13.01
CA MET A 114 -14.59 1.52 14.32
C MET A 114 -13.39 2.10 15.09
N LEU A 115 -12.27 2.37 14.41
CA LEU A 115 -11.06 2.91 15.02
C LEU A 115 -11.14 4.42 15.29
N PHE A 116 -12.13 5.11 14.72
CA PHE A 116 -12.27 6.56 14.79
C PHE A 116 -12.20 7.11 16.23
N LYS A 117 -12.82 6.43 17.20
CA LYS A 117 -12.79 6.83 18.61
C LYS A 117 -11.37 6.76 19.19
N VAL A 118 -10.62 5.71 18.88
CA VAL A 118 -9.24 5.50 19.34
C VAL A 118 -8.32 6.56 18.71
N VAL A 119 -8.40 6.73 17.39
CA VAL A 119 -7.61 7.72 16.66
C VAL A 119 -7.88 9.13 17.19
N LYS A 120 -9.14 9.49 17.47
CA LYS A 120 -9.49 10.79 18.04
C LYS A 120 -8.85 11.01 19.41
N ARG A 121 -8.78 9.99 20.27
CA ARG A 121 -8.14 10.09 21.60
C ARG A 121 -6.63 10.33 21.48
N ILE A 122 -5.97 9.60 20.58
CA ILE A 122 -4.53 9.77 20.30
C ILE A 122 -4.24 11.14 19.69
N LEU A 123 -5.08 11.58 18.74
CA LEU A 123 -4.92 12.89 18.10
C LEU A 123 -5.11 14.05 19.08
N ASN A 124 -6.05 13.91 20.03
CA ASN A 124 -6.24 14.91 21.08
C ASN A 124 -5.02 15.03 21.99
N ASP A 125 -4.35 13.92 22.33
CA ASP A 125 -3.10 13.96 23.10
C ASP A 125 -2.00 14.66 22.31
N TYR A 126 -1.82 14.30 21.04
CA TYR A 126 -0.88 14.98 20.13
C TYR A 126 -1.13 16.50 20.06
N ASP A 127 -2.39 16.91 19.88
CA ASP A 127 -2.78 18.32 19.85
C ASP A 127 -2.56 19.02 21.19
N ALA A 128 -2.78 18.34 22.32
CA ALA A 128 -2.51 18.88 23.64
C ALA A 128 -1.02 19.15 23.85
N GLN A 129 -0.16 18.19 23.48
CA GLN A 129 1.31 18.37 23.53
C GLN A 129 1.76 19.53 22.64
N ARG A 130 1.21 19.64 21.43
CA ARG A 130 1.53 20.72 20.49
C ARG A 130 1.07 22.09 21.01
N ARG A 131 -0.12 22.17 21.64
CA ARG A 131 -0.63 23.40 22.29
C ARG A 131 0.18 23.79 23.52
N ALA A 132 0.74 22.82 24.23
CA ALA A 132 1.66 23.05 25.35
C ALA A 132 3.05 23.55 24.92
N GLY A 133 3.28 23.75 23.61
CA GLY A 133 4.54 24.28 23.07
C GLY A 133 5.65 23.24 22.92
N VAL A 134 5.33 21.94 23.03
CA VAL A 134 6.29 20.86 22.80
C VAL A 134 6.64 20.80 21.31
N LYS A 135 7.90 21.09 20.96
CA LYS A 135 8.37 21.12 19.56
C LYS A 135 8.30 19.75 18.88
N THR A 136 8.48 18.68 19.66
CA THR A 136 8.44 17.29 19.20
C THR A 136 7.48 16.51 20.08
N PRO A 137 6.18 16.47 19.75
CA PRO A 137 5.21 15.66 20.48
C PRO A 137 5.63 14.19 20.42
N VAL A 138 5.59 13.50 21.55
CA VAL A 138 6.01 12.11 21.68
C VAL A 138 4.84 11.29 22.18
N PHE A 139 4.54 10.20 21.48
CA PHE A 139 3.50 9.28 21.89
C PHE A 139 3.97 8.45 23.09
N ASP A 140 3.23 8.50 24.20
CA ASP A 140 3.48 7.71 25.39
C ASP A 140 2.44 6.58 25.50
N SER A 141 2.88 5.35 25.25
CA SER A 141 2.00 4.17 25.28
C SER A 141 1.41 3.88 26.66
N SER A 142 2.02 4.39 27.75
CA SER A 142 1.50 4.21 29.10
C SER A 142 0.17 4.94 29.36
N GLN A 143 -0.14 5.97 28.57
CA GLN A 143 -1.39 6.73 28.68
C GLN A 143 -2.60 6.01 28.04
N PHE A 144 -2.34 4.91 27.33
CA PHE A 144 -3.34 4.13 26.60
C PHE A 144 -3.23 2.63 26.94
N PRO A 145 -3.42 2.23 28.22
CA PRO A 145 -3.27 0.84 28.64
C PRO A 145 -4.34 -0.10 28.07
N ASP A 146 -5.44 0.46 27.54
CA ASP A 146 -6.52 -0.25 26.86
C ASP A 146 -6.21 -0.64 25.41
N LEU A 147 -5.10 -0.14 24.83
CA LEU A 147 -4.68 -0.45 23.47
C LEU A 147 -3.61 -1.55 23.47
N ASP A 148 -3.74 -2.50 22.54
CA ASP A 148 -2.74 -3.54 22.30
C ASP A 148 -1.54 -2.97 21.51
N LEU A 149 -0.67 -2.27 22.23
CA LEU A 149 0.49 -1.57 21.68
C LEU A 149 1.77 -2.40 21.90
N ASP A 150 2.53 -2.61 20.83
CA ASP A 150 3.87 -3.17 20.94
C ASP A 150 4.79 -2.17 21.66
N ARG A 151 5.20 -2.52 22.88
CA ARG A 151 6.03 -1.69 23.75
C ARG A 151 7.48 -1.57 23.28
N ASN A 152 7.94 -2.46 22.39
CA ASN A 152 9.26 -2.35 21.78
C ASN A 152 9.28 -1.29 20.69
N ALA A 153 8.20 -1.19 19.90
CA ALA A 153 8.03 -0.15 18.90
C ALA A 153 7.58 1.19 19.52
N TRP A 154 6.77 1.14 20.58
CA TRP A 154 6.16 2.31 21.24
C TRP A 154 6.45 2.30 22.75
N PRO A 155 7.63 2.80 23.17
CA PRO A 155 8.05 2.77 24.57
C PRO A 155 7.13 3.57 25.50
N ALA A 156 7.01 3.09 26.74
CA ALA A 156 6.33 3.79 27.81
C ALA A 156 7.29 4.83 28.42
N ASN A 157 6.91 6.10 28.44
CA ASN A 157 7.77 7.21 28.86
C ASN A 157 9.10 7.31 28.09
N PRO A 158 9.05 7.59 26.77
CA PRO A 158 10.22 7.62 25.88
C PRO A 158 11.32 8.57 26.35
N THR A 159 10.97 9.68 27.02
CA THR A 159 11.94 10.64 27.54
C THR A 159 12.83 10.03 28.62
N ARG A 160 12.27 9.29 29.60
CA ARG A 160 13.09 8.59 30.61
C ARG A 160 13.91 7.46 30.01
N GLN A 161 13.36 6.72 29.05
CA GLN A 161 14.01 5.56 28.46
C GLN A 161 15.27 5.98 27.68
N SER A 162 15.17 7.06 26.89
CA SER A 162 16.34 7.65 26.21
C SER A 162 17.45 8.11 27.17
N THR A 163 17.10 8.65 28.35
CA THR A 163 18.08 9.02 29.38
C THR A 163 18.71 7.78 30.05
N GLN A 164 17.93 6.74 30.32
CA GLN A 164 18.43 5.49 30.92
C GLN A 164 19.33 4.70 29.98
N ASP A 165 19.00 4.64 28.69
CA ASP A 165 19.82 3.97 27.67
C ASP A 165 21.16 4.71 27.46
N ALA A 166 21.13 6.05 27.47
CA ALA A 166 22.35 6.87 27.41
C ALA A 166 23.22 6.71 28.67
N GLU A 167 22.61 6.63 29.86
CA GLU A 167 23.32 6.43 31.12
C GLU A 167 23.88 5.00 31.26
N ALA A 168 23.17 4.00 30.73
CA ALA A 168 23.64 2.62 30.66
C ALA A 168 24.80 2.45 29.67
N ALA A 169 24.76 3.13 28.52
CA ALA A 169 25.85 3.16 27.54
C ALA A 169 27.09 3.93 28.03
N ALA A 170 26.92 4.85 28.98
CA ALA A 170 28.01 5.63 29.58
C ALA A 170 28.74 4.90 30.73
N LYS A 171 28.22 3.77 31.23
CA LYS A 171 28.90 2.98 32.26
C LYS A 171 30.04 2.17 31.62
N PRO A 172 31.27 2.24 32.13
CA PRO A 172 32.38 1.45 31.60
C PRO A 172 32.06 -0.04 31.74
N VAL A 173 32.21 -0.77 30.65
CA VAL A 173 32.08 -2.24 30.63
C VAL A 173 33.03 -2.80 31.68
N PRO A 174 32.57 -3.62 32.64
CA PRO A 174 33.45 -4.20 33.64
C PRO A 174 34.52 -5.01 32.91
N GLU A 175 35.80 -4.67 33.11
CA GLU A 175 36.92 -5.48 32.63
C GLU A 175 36.76 -6.89 33.21
N ALA A 176 36.29 -7.81 32.37
CA ALA A 176 36.29 -9.22 32.67
C ALA A 176 37.75 -9.66 32.80
N ARG A 177 38.19 -9.88 34.04
CA ARG A 177 39.43 -10.58 34.37
C ARG A 177 39.31 -12.07 34.11
#